data_AF-A0A7R9Q7C0-F1
#
_entry.id   AF-A0A7R9Q7C0-F1
#
_cell.length_a   1.000
_cell.length_b   1.000
_cell.length_c   1.000
_cell.angle_alpha   90.00
_cell.angle_beta   90.00
_cell.angle_gamma   90.00
#
_symmetry.space_group_name_H-M   'P 1'
#
loop_
_entity.id
_entity.type
_entity.pdbx_description
1 polymer ?
#
loop_
_entity_poly.entity_id
_entity_poly.type
_entity_poly.pdbx_seq_one_letter_code
_entity_poly.pdbx_strand_id
1 'polypeptide(L)'
;MFTNHGTFTDSNGIAATALPVSKPGEFKGKIWVVLAAGGVDWKNYSIHANLYHAYQMFRGNGSIHANLYHAYQMFRGNGIPKENIIVMHYDDIAYNTQNPSQGKVFNKFNGSDVYHEVPKHYTGEYVTPDNFLDILKGDEAFSQNGKWPVVNSGPDDHIFVYFIDHGSHGSVFNSNLPNDIDVYAVTSSAPLQDSWQAFCDHKDTAR
;
A
#
# COMPACT_ATOMS: atom_id res chain seq x y z
N MET A 1 -24.87 -21.12 7.24
CA MET A 1 -25.55 -20.87 5.95
C MET A 1 -26.04 -19.43 5.99
N PHE A 2 -25.24 -18.50 5.48
CA PHE A 2 -25.63 -17.13 5.16
C PHE A 2 -24.87 -16.76 3.90
N THR A 3 -25.56 -16.78 2.77
CA THR A 3 -25.12 -16.26 1.48
C THR A 3 -25.41 -14.78 1.49
N ASN A 4 -24.38 -13.93 1.52
CA ASN A 4 -24.56 -12.51 1.22
C ASN A 4 -24.04 -12.25 -0.19
N HIS A 5 -24.93 -12.43 -1.17
CA HIS A 5 -24.76 -11.91 -2.52
C HIS A 5 -25.16 -10.43 -2.49
N GLY A 6 -24.25 -9.58 -2.03
CA GLY A 6 -24.45 -8.12 -2.05
C GLY A 6 -23.69 -7.51 -3.23
N THR A 7 -24.40 -7.19 -4.30
CA THR A 7 -23.91 -6.24 -5.31
C THR A 7 -23.97 -4.83 -4.73
N PHE A 8 -22.83 -4.15 -4.61
CA PHE A 8 -22.80 -2.72 -4.37
C PHE A 8 -22.83 -2.00 -5.71
N THR A 9 -23.96 -1.33 -5.99
CA THR A 9 -24.12 -0.41 -7.11
C THR A 9 -23.87 0.99 -6.63
N ASP A 10 -22.94 1.71 -7.25
CA ASP A 10 -22.85 3.16 -7.07
C ASP A 10 -24.02 3.88 -7.75
N SER A 11 -24.13 5.20 -7.56
CA SER A 11 -25.20 6.04 -8.13
C SER A 11 -25.23 6.07 -9.67
N ASN A 12 -24.23 5.45 -10.32
CA ASN A 12 -24.10 5.37 -11.78
C ASN A 12 -24.44 3.97 -12.32
N GLY A 13 -24.86 3.04 -11.45
CA GLY A 13 -25.25 1.69 -11.86
C GLY A 13 -24.09 0.76 -12.20
N ILE A 14 -22.84 1.11 -11.85
CA ILE A 14 -21.70 0.21 -12.01
C ILE A 14 -21.70 -0.74 -10.81
N ALA A 15 -22.09 -1.99 -11.06
CA ALA A 15 -21.99 -3.05 -10.07
C ALA A 15 -20.51 -3.46 -9.94
N ALA A 16 -19.87 -3.10 -8.82
CA ALA A 16 -18.64 -3.77 -8.42
C ALA A 16 -19.05 -5.18 -7.96
N THR A 17 -18.89 -6.16 -8.85
CA THR A 17 -19.04 -7.57 -8.46
C THR A 17 -17.83 -7.88 -7.60
N ALA A 18 -18.04 -8.11 -6.30
CA ALA A 18 -16.99 -8.65 -5.46
C ALA A 18 -16.49 -9.94 -6.12
N LEU A 19 -15.19 -10.04 -6.37
CA LEU A 19 -14.59 -11.28 -6.83
C LEU A 19 -15.05 -12.41 -5.90
N PRO A 20 -15.40 -13.60 -6.42
CA PRO A 20 -15.79 -14.71 -5.58
C PRO A 20 -14.67 -14.96 -4.57
N VAL A 21 -14.96 -14.68 -3.30
CA VAL A 21 -14.02 -14.96 -2.21
C VAL A 21 -13.83 -16.47 -2.20
N SER A 22 -12.62 -16.91 -2.54
CA SER A 22 -12.25 -18.31 -2.47
C SER A 22 -12.55 -18.86 -1.08
N LYS A 23 -12.99 -20.12 -0.98
CA LYS A 23 -13.36 -20.68 0.32
C LYS A 23 -12.15 -20.57 1.25
N PRO A 24 -12.34 -20.30 2.56
CA PRO A 24 -11.25 -20.31 3.53
C PRO A 24 -10.47 -21.63 3.41
N GLY A 25 -9.21 -21.56 2.98
CA GLY A 25 -8.33 -22.72 2.73
C GLY A 25 -8.09 -23.11 1.26
N GLU A 26 -8.60 -22.35 0.29
CA GLU A 26 -8.49 -22.67 -1.15
C GLU A 26 -7.34 -21.94 -1.87
N PHE A 27 -6.86 -20.81 -1.32
CA PHE A 27 -5.70 -20.10 -1.85
C PHE A 27 -4.40 -20.86 -1.51
N LYS A 28 -3.68 -21.30 -2.56
CA LYS A 28 -2.41 -22.06 -2.45
C LYS A 28 -1.17 -21.25 -2.86
N GLY A 29 -1.36 -20.07 -3.46
CA GLY A 29 -0.26 -19.20 -3.88
C GLY A 29 0.32 -18.39 -2.74
N LYS A 30 1.25 -17.51 -3.10
CA LYS A 30 1.84 -16.48 -2.25
C LYS A 30 1.11 -15.16 -2.44
N ILE A 31 1.05 -14.36 -1.38
CA ILE A 31 0.65 -12.96 -1.49
C ILE A 31 1.94 -12.13 -1.57
N TRP A 32 2.00 -11.28 -2.59
CA TRP A 32 3.01 -10.25 -2.79
C TRP A 32 2.41 -8.88 -2.49
N VAL A 33 3.21 -7.99 -1.89
CA VAL A 33 2.82 -6.62 -1.58
C VAL A 33 3.86 -5.65 -2.11
N VAL A 34 3.41 -4.64 -2.83
CA VAL A 34 4.23 -3.51 -3.25
C VAL A 34 3.67 -2.24 -2.62
N LEU A 35 4.47 -1.59 -1.78
CA LEU A 35 4.14 -0.32 -1.12
C LEU A 35 5.01 0.79 -1.73
N ALA A 36 4.38 1.85 -2.24
CA ALA A 36 5.09 2.97 -2.87
C ALA A 36 4.57 4.33 -2.38
N ALA A 37 5.51 5.20 -1.98
CA ALA A 37 5.28 6.59 -1.60
C ALA A 37 6.08 7.53 -2.51
N GLY A 38 5.39 8.45 -3.20
CA GLY A 38 6.03 9.39 -4.14
C GLY A 38 6.47 10.73 -3.54
N GLY A 39 5.98 11.09 -2.35
CA GLY A 39 6.26 12.39 -1.72
C GLY A 39 7.70 12.52 -1.19
N VAL A 40 8.23 13.75 -1.23
CA VAL A 40 9.55 14.14 -0.69
C VAL A 40 9.42 15.24 0.36
N ASP A 41 10.33 15.32 1.31
CA ASP A 41 10.43 16.29 2.37
C ASP A 41 9.32 16.21 3.44
N TRP A 42 9.56 16.95 4.53
CA TRP A 42 8.69 17.01 5.71
C TRP A 42 7.22 17.34 5.42
N LYS A 43 6.94 18.15 4.39
CA LYS A 43 5.55 18.50 4.02
C LYS A 43 4.73 17.27 3.60
N ASN A 44 5.41 16.19 3.21
CA ASN A 44 4.81 14.93 2.78
C ASN A 44 4.83 13.86 3.87
N TYR A 45 5.01 14.26 5.15
CA TYR A 45 5.00 13.36 6.30
C TYR A 45 3.87 12.33 6.28
N SER A 46 2.64 12.77 5.96
CA SER A 46 1.45 11.92 5.97
C SER A 46 1.48 10.83 4.89
N ILE A 47 2.10 11.08 3.73
CA ILE A 47 2.27 10.09 2.66
C ILE A 47 3.13 8.94 3.19
N HIS A 48 4.27 9.25 3.79
CA HIS A 48 5.20 8.27 4.35
C HIS A 48 4.63 7.57 5.59
N ALA A 49 4.01 8.31 6.51
CA ALA A 49 3.41 7.74 7.71
C ALA A 49 2.31 6.71 7.39
N ASN A 50 1.50 6.97 6.36
CA ASN A 50 0.49 6.03 5.87
C ASN A 50 1.12 4.79 5.24
N LEU A 51 2.18 4.95 4.43
CA LEU A 51 2.92 3.81 3.86
C LEU A 51 3.57 2.95 4.95
N TYR A 52 4.21 3.56 5.95
CA TYR A 52 4.80 2.84 7.08
C TYR A 52 3.72 2.12 7.87
N HIS A 53 2.57 2.76 8.11
CA HIS A 53 1.44 2.11 8.75
C HIS A 53 0.94 0.89 7.96
N ALA A 54 0.82 1.00 6.64
CA ALA A 54 0.47 -0.11 5.77
C ALA A 54 1.50 -1.25 5.87
N TYR A 55 2.80 -0.94 5.88
CA TYR A 55 3.85 -1.94 6.10
C TYR A 55 3.66 -2.68 7.43
N GLN A 56 3.36 -1.96 8.53
CA GLN A 56 3.07 -2.58 9.82
C GLN A 56 1.84 -3.49 9.78
N MET A 57 0.81 -3.15 8.99
CA MET A 57 -0.38 -3.99 8.80
C MET A 57 -0.05 -5.30 8.10
N PHE A 58 0.81 -5.28 7.06
CA PHE A 58 1.13 -6.46 6.26
C PHE A 58 2.16 -7.38 6.92
N ARG A 59 3.14 -6.81 7.62
CA ARG A 59 4.22 -7.59 8.27
C ARG A 59 3.81 -8.24 9.59
N GLY A 60 2.81 -7.66 10.27
CA GLY A 60 2.51 -7.97 11.67
C GLY A 60 1.63 -9.19 11.84
N ASN A 61 1.86 -9.95 12.92
CA ASN A 61 0.97 -11.03 13.38
C ASN A 61 -0.02 -10.56 14.49
N GLY A 62 -0.23 -9.24 14.64
CA GLY A 62 -1.15 -8.69 15.65
C GLY A 62 -1.18 -7.15 15.80
N SER A 63 -2.39 -6.63 15.97
CA SER A 63 -2.79 -5.37 16.63
C SER A 63 -2.33 -4.00 16.11
N ILE A 64 -2.04 -3.83 14.81
CA ILE A 64 -2.22 -2.50 14.20
C ILE A 64 -3.61 -2.48 13.51
N HIS A 65 -4.44 -1.55 13.96
CA HIS A 65 -5.89 -1.49 13.80
C HIS A 65 -6.41 -2.04 12.46
N ALA A 66 -6.97 -3.25 12.52
CA ALA A 66 -7.71 -3.87 11.44
C ALA A 66 -9.08 -3.19 11.26
N ASN A 67 -9.09 -1.99 10.67
CA ASN A 67 -10.31 -1.38 10.14
C ASN A 67 -10.49 -1.65 8.64
N LEU A 68 -9.56 -2.35 7.98
CA LEU A 68 -9.87 -3.07 6.74
C LEU A 68 -10.28 -4.51 7.09
N TYR A 69 -11.56 -4.69 7.38
CA TYR A 69 -12.17 -5.99 7.69
C TYR A 69 -11.99 -7.03 6.56
N HIS A 70 -11.63 -6.60 5.33
CA HIS A 70 -11.37 -7.49 4.20
C HIS A 70 -9.91 -7.99 4.14
N ALA A 71 -8.93 -7.11 4.37
CA ALA A 71 -7.52 -7.48 4.44
C ALA A 71 -7.24 -8.41 5.63
N TYR A 72 -7.89 -8.14 6.78
CA TYR A 72 -7.74 -8.91 8.01
C TYR A 72 -8.13 -10.39 7.88
N GLN A 73 -9.07 -10.72 6.97
CA GLN A 73 -9.49 -12.10 6.74
C GLN A 73 -8.50 -12.88 5.86
N MET A 74 -7.68 -12.19 5.04
CA MET A 74 -6.66 -12.81 4.19
C MET A 74 -5.39 -13.21 4.97
N PHE A 75 -5.09 -12.55 6.09
CA PHE A 75 -3.79 -12.67 6.78
C PHE A 75 -3.82 -13.46 8.09
N ARG A 76 -4.80 -14.37 8.25
CA ARG A 76 -4.97 -15.19 9.46
C ARG A 76 -3.73 -16.06 9.72
N GLY A 77 -2.82 -15.55 10.56
CA GLY A 77 -1.99 -16.36 11.44
C GLY A 77 -0.48 -16.09 11.44
N ASN A 78 0.10 -15.50 10.38
CA ASN A 78 1.57 -15.32 10.28
C ASN A 78 2.04 -14.02 9.59
N GLY A 79 1.12 -13.12 9.18
CA GLY A 79 1.48 -11.98 8.32
C GLY A 79 1.95 -12.41 6.92
N ILE A 80 2.34 -11.45 6.09
CA ILE A 80 2.99 -11.74 4.81
C ILE A 80 4.51 -11.89 5.06
N PRO A 81 5.17 -12.92 4.50
CA PRO A 81 6.63 -13.05 4.58
C PRO A 81 7.32 -11.76 4.15
N LYS A 82 8.33 -11.31 4.90
CA LYS A 82 8.99 -10.02 4.64
C LYS A 82 9.58 -9.94 3.23
N GLU A 83 10.07 -11.08 2.72
CA GLU A 83 10.59 -11.24 1.37
C GLU A 83 9.55 -10.99 0.26
N ASN A 84 8.26 -11.07 0.59
CA ASN A 84 7.18 -10.80 -0.35
C ASN A 84 6.63 -9.36 -0.24
N ILE A 85 7.19 -8.52 0.63
CA ILE A 85 6.77 -7.12 0.81
C ILE A 85 7.88 -6.19 0.31
N ILE A 86 7.63 -5.50 -0.80
CA ILE A 86 8.56 -4.56 -1.42
C ILE A 86 8.13 -3.14 -1.06
N VAL A 87 9.09 -2.27 -0.70
CA VAL A 87 8.80 -0.95 -0.15
C VAL A 87 9.67 0.09 -0.83
N MET A 88 9.02 1.10 -1.39
CA MET A 88 9.63 2.19 -2.14
C MET A 88 9.19 3.51 -1.52
N HIS A 89 10.13 4.26 -0.94
CA HIS A 89 9.87 5.50 -0.20
C HIS A 89 11.15 6.32 -0.09
N TYR A 90 11.07 7.65 -0.07
CA TYR A 90 12.26 8.51 -0.01
C TYR A 90 13.14 8.35 1.25
N ASP A 91 12.61 7.84 2.37
CA ASP A 91 13.32 7.66 3.65
C ASP A 91 13.86 8.95 4.29
N ASP A 92 13.16 10.08 4.10
CA ASP A 92 13.59 11.42 4.47
C ASP A 92 12.79 12.05 5.64
N ILE A 93 11.87 11.28 6.23
CA ILE A 93 10.97 11.75 7.30
C ILE A 93 11.49 11.45 8.71
N ALA A 94 11.90 10.20 8.98
CA ALA A 94 12.22 9.77 10.34
C ALA A 94 13.37 10.57 10.99
N TYR A 95 14.35 10.99 10.19
CA TYR A 95 15.49 11.79 10.65
C TYR A 95 15.49 13.22 10.09
N ASN A 96 14.35 13.69 9.59
CA ASN A 96 14.22 15.08 9.16
C ASN A 96 14.50 16.02 10.33
N THR A 97 15.17 17.15 10.11
CA THR A 97 15.44 18.14 11.17
C THR A 97 14.17 18.73 11.79
N GLN A 98 13.05 18.70 11.06
CA GLN A 98 11.75 19.12 11.55
C GLN A 98 11.03 18.05 12.38
N ASN A 99 11.53 16.80 12.41
CA ASN A 99 10.93 15.75 13.22
C ASN A 99 11.31 15.91 14.70
N PRO A 100 10.37 16.27 15.60
CA PRO A 100 10.66 16.37 17.03
C PRO A 100 10.99 15.01 17.67
N SER A 101 10.58 13.90 17.04
CA SER A 101 10.80 12.53 17.50
C SER A 101 11.73 11.78 16.54
N GLN A 102 13.01 12.16 16.52
CA GLN A 102 14.03 11.56 15.66
C GLN A 102 14.01 10.02 15.69
N GLY A 103 14.04 9.41 14.51
CA GLY A 103 13.99 7.97 14.31
C GLY A 103 12.61 7.33 14.47
N LYS A 104 11.55 8.13 14.69
CA LYS A 104 10.16 7.65 14.82
C LYS A 104 9.22 8.40 13.89
N VAL A 105 8.18 7.70 13.44
CA VAL A 105 7.10 8.27 12.61
C VAL A 105 5.76 7.76 13.14
N PHE A 106 4.73 8.60 13.16
CA PHE A 106 3.43 8.31 13.74
C PHE A 106 2.33 8.58 12.71
N ASN A 107 1.38 7.66 12.54
CA ASN A 107 0.26 7.84 11.61
C ASN A 107 -1.03 8.37 12.25
N LYS A 108 -0.98 8.71 13.54
CA LYS A 108 -2.09 9.31 14.31
C LYS A 108 -1.54 9.96 15.58
N PHE A 109 -2.29 10.90 16.15
CA PHE A 109 -1.98 11.49 17.46
C PHE A 109 -1.88 10.43 18.56
N ASN A 110 -0.88 10.54 19.43
CA ASN A 110 -0.56 9.54 20.45
C ASN A 110 -0.48 8.09 19.91
N GLY A 111 -0.06 7.92 18.65
CA GLY A 111 0.10 6.63 18.00
C GLY A 111 1.37 5.89 18.43
N SER A 112 1.45 4.61 18.09
CA SER A 112 2.72 3.89 18.11
C SER A 112 3.61 4.31 16.95
N ASP A 113 4.93 4.21 17.13
CA ASP A 113 5.86 4.35 16.01
C ASP A 113 5.53 3.33 14.91
N VAL A 114 5.49 3.79 13.67
CA VAL A 114 5.23 2.96 12.48
C VAL A 114 6.47 2.78 11.60
N TYR A 115 7.56 3.51 11.85
CA TYR A 115 8.77 3.48 11.01
C TYR A 115 9.70 2.30 11.32
N HIS A 116 9.69 1.77 12.54
CA HIS A 116 10.58 0.68 12.91
C HIS A 116 10.46 -0.53 11.97
N GLU A 117 11.63 -1.07 11.60
CA GLU A 117 11.79 -2.24 10.75
C GLU A 117 11.22 -2.11 9.33
N VAL A 118 10.82 -0.91 8.89
CA VAL A 118 10.48 -0.66 7.49
C VAL A 118 11.73 -0.88 6.63
N PRO A 119 11.68 -1.76 5.60
CA PRO A 119 12.82 -2.01 4.74
C PRO A 119 13.10 -0.82 3.83
N LYS A 120 14.37 -0.66 3.47
CA LYS A 120 14.88 0.39 2.60
C LYS A 120 15.21 -0.21 1.23
N HIS A 121 14.21 -0.83 0.59
CA HIS A 121 14.43 -1.52 -0.68
C HIS A 121 14.73 -0.53 -1.81
N TYR A 122 13.94 0.54 -1.92
CA TYR A 122 14.17 1.62 -2.87
C TYR A 122 13.95 2.96 -2.17
N THR A 123 15.03 3.75 -2.04
CA THR A 123 15.02 5.03 -1.33
C THR A 123 15.69 6.16 -2.10
N GLY A 124 15.38 7.40 -1.76
CA GLY A 124 15.97 8.59 -2.40
C GLY A 124 15.80 8.59 -3.92
N GLU A 125 16.92 8.68 -4.66
CA GLU A 125 16.94 8.72 -6.12
C GLU A 125 16.38 7.46 -6.81
N TYR A 126 16.25 6.35 -6.08
CA TYR A 126 15.68 5.11 -6.61
C TYR A 126 14.14 5.06 -6.56
N VAL A 127 13.51 6.11 -6.02
CA VAL A 127 12.06 6.27 -6.04
C VAL A 127 11.64 6.88 -7.40
N THR A 128 11.65 6.07 -8.46
CA THR A 128 11.29 6.49 -9.83
C THR A 128 10.15 5.67 -10.43
N PRO A 129 9.34 6.24 -11.35
CA PRO A 129 8.30 5.49 -12.06
C PRO A 129 8.83 4.25 -12.78
N ASP A 130 10.02 4.33 -13.38
CA ASP A 130 10.63 3.20 -14.09
C ASP A 130 10.95 2.03 -13.14
N ASN A 131 11.58 2.32 -12.00
CA ASN A 131 11.85 1.29 -10.99
C ASN A 131 10.55 0.69 -10.44
N PHE A 132 9.51 1.51 -10.23
CA PHE A 132 8.20 1.01 -9.81
C PHE A 132 7.60 0.02 -10.81
N LEU A 133 7.68 0.32 -12.11
CA LEU A 133 7.21 -0.59 -13.16
C LEU A 133 8.06 -1.85 -13.24
N ASP A 134 9.38 -1.75 -13.10
CA ASP A 134 10.28 -2.90 -13.19
C ASP A 134 10.16 -3.84 -11.98
N ILE A 135 9.84 -3.29 -10.79
CA ILE A 135 9.42 -4.07 -9.62
C ILE A 135 8.19 -4.92 -9.93
N LEU A 136 7.16 -4.31 -10.53
CA LEU A 136 5.90 -4.99 -10.85
C LEU A 136 6.04 -6.04 -11.96
N LYS A 137 6.91 -5.79 -12.94
CA LYS A 137 7.22 -6.74 -14.02
C LYS A 137 8.00 -7.97 -13.54
N GLY A 138 8.64 -7.89 -12.37
CA GLY A 138 9.53 -8.94 -11.91
C GLY A 138 10.81 -9.05 -12.75
N ASP A 139 11.33 -7.92 -13.25
CA ASP A 139 12.48 -7.92 -14.16
C ASP A 139 13.76 -8.39 -13.43
N GLU A 140 14.19 -9.63 -13.72
CA GLU A 140 15.39 -10.24 -13.13
C GLU A 140 16.69 -9.53 -13.53
N ALA A 141 16.74 -8.93 -14.74
CA ALA A 141 17.90 -8.20 -15.20
C ALA A 141 18.05 -6.87 -14.42
N PHE A 142 16.93 -6.18 -14.19
CA PHE A 142 16.87 -5.02 -13.30
C PHE A 142 17.22 -5.39 -11.86
N SER A 143 16.74 -6.54 -11.37
CA SER A 143 17.03 -7.06 -10.03
C SER A 143 18.53 -7.28 -9.78
N GLN A 144 19.38 -7.29 -10.82
CA GLN A 144 20.81 -7.56 -10.74
C GLN A 144 21.08 -8.88 -9.99
N ASN A 145 20.39 -9.96 -10.39
CA ASN A 145 20.45 -11.29 -9.76
C ASN A 145 20.05 -11.29 -8.28
N GLY A 146 18.93 -10.64 -7.93
CA GLY A 146 18.38 -10.65 -6.56
C GLY A 146 18.98 -9.59 -5.62
N LYS A 147 19.81 -8.68 -6.13
CA LYS A 147 20.32 -7.54 -5.35
C LYS A 147 19.21 -6.55 -5.02
N TRP A 148 18.28 -6.33 -5.96
CA TRP A 148 17.12 -5.47 -5.79
C TRP A 148 15.84 -6.32 -5.78
N PRO A 149 14.99 -6.21 -4.75
CA PRO A 149 13.80 -7.05 -4.66
C PRO A 149 12.75 -6.60 -5.67
N VAL A 150 12.32 -7.53 -6.51
CA VAL A 150 11.23 -7.38 -7.48
C VAL A 150 10.14 -8.41 -7.19
N VAL A 151 8.93 -8.20 -7.73
CA VAL A 151 7.85 -9.18 -7.58
C VAL A 151 8.24 -10.45 -8.34
N ASN A 152 8.29 -11.60 -7.65
CA ASN A 152 8.56 -12.89 -8.28
C ASN A 152 7.35 -13.83 -8.08
N SER A 153 6.22 -13.43 -8.66
CA SER A 153 4.93 -14.10 -8.53
C SER A 153 4.72 -15.19 -9.57
N GLY A 154 4.16 -16.33 -9.15
CA GLY A 154 3.65 -17.37 -10.03
C GLY A 154 2.19 -17.14 -10.47
N PRO A 155 1.62 -18.02 -11.32
CA PRO A 155 0.24 -17.88 -11.83
C PRO A 155 -0.84 -18.03 -10.77
N ASP A 156 -0.54 -18.66 -9.63
CA ASP A 156 -1.47 -18.83 -8.50
C ASP A 156 -1.29 -17.76 -7.41
N ASP A 157 -0.31 -16.86 -7.58
CA ASP A 157 0.02 -15.83 -6.59
C ASP A 157 -0.85 -14.59 -6.77
N HIS A 158 -1.07 -13.84 -5.69
CA HIS A 158 -1.79 -12.57 -5.74
C HIS A 158 -0.84 -11.41 -5.43
N ILE A 159 -0.96 -10.31 -6.18
CA ILE A 159 -0.20 -9.09 -5.96
C ILE A 159 -1.14 -8.01 -5.43
N PHE A 160 -0.80 -7.42 -4.30
CA PHE A 160 -1.46 -6.23 -3.77
C PHE A 160 -0.53 -5.03 -3.90
N VAL A 161 -1.03 -3.95 -4.51
CA VAL A 161 -0.27 -2.72 -4.71
C VAL A 161 -0.93 -1.59 -3.91
N TYR A 162 -0.16 -0.93 -3.06
CA TYR A 162 -0.56 0.30 -2.38
C TYR A 162 0.35 1.43 -2.79
N PHE A 163 -0.21 2.37 -3.54
CA PHE A 163 0.46 3.59 -3.97
C PHE A 163 -0.18 4.78 -3.27
N ILE A 164 0.66 5.63 -2.68
CA ILE A 164 0.22 6.88 -2.06
C ILE A 164 1.15 8.02 -2.48
N ASP A 165 0.57 9.05 -3.07
CA ASP A 165 1.26 10.28 -3.44
C ASP A 165 0.24 11.40 -3.65
N HIS A 166 0.72 12.59 -4.01
CA HIS A 166 -0.08 13.59 -4.69
C HIS A 166 -0.56 13.06 -6.04
N GLY A 167 -1.80 13.36 -6.37
CA GLY A 167 -2.37 13.13 -7.69
C GLY A 167 -2.84 14.44 -8.29
N SER A 168 -2.82 14.53 -9.62
CA SER A 168 -3.61 15.53 -10.33
C SER A 168 -5.01 14.99 -10.62
N HIS A 169 -5.91 15.86 -11.10
CA HIS A 169 -7.25 15.44 -11.51
C HIS A 169 -7.14 14.38 -12.62
N GLY A 170 -7.83 13.26 -12.44
CA GLY A 170 -7.83 12.10 -13.33
C GLY A 170 -7.63 10.81 -12.54
N SER A 171 -8.66 9.97 -12.47
CA SER A 171 -8.42 8.57 -12.12
C SER A 171 -7.66 7.95 -13.28
N VAL A 172 -6.43 7.49 -13.03
CA VAL A 172 -5.56 6.83 -14.02
C VAL A 172 -6.28 5.66 -14.71
N PHE A 173 -7.28 5.10 -14.03
CA PHE A 173 -8.05 3.93 -14.46
C PHE A 173 -9.33 4.23 -15.23
N ASN A 174 -9.84 5.47 -15.21
CA ASN A 174 -11.10 5.79 -15.87
C ASN A 174 -10.98 5.56 -17.38
N SER A 175 -11.72 4.59 -17.91
CA SER A 175 -11.68 4.12 -19.30
C SER A 175 -10.36 3.51 -19.80
N ASN A 176 -9.35 3.37 -18.93
CA ASN A 176 -8.03 2.85 -19.31
C ASN A 176 -7.72 1.46 -18.72
N LEU A 177 -8.45 1.02 -17.69
CA LEU A 177 -8.27 -0.31 -17.11
C LEU A 177 -9.22 -1.31 -17.79
N PRO A 178 -8.70 -2.29 -18.55
CA PRO A 178 -9.52 -3.37 -19.08
C PRO A 178 -10.17 -4.17 -17.96
N ASN A 179 -11.35 -4.74 -18.21
CA ASN A 179 -12.11 -5.52 -17.22
C ASN A 179 -11.86 -7.03 -17.31
N ASP A 180 -10.90 -7.46 -18.13
CA ASP A 180 -10.61 -8.84 -18.50
C ASP A 180 -9.14 -9.25 -18.24
N ILE A 181 -8.45 -8.52 -17.36
CA ILE A 181 -7.03 -8.75 -17.02
C ILE A 181 -6.80 -9.14 -15.55
N ASP A 182 -7.84 -9.58 -14.83
CA ASP A 182 -7.78 -9.97 -13.41
C ASP A 182 -7.19 -8.90 -12.46
N VAL A 183 -7.38 -7.62 -12.80
CA VAL A 183 -6.99 -6.47 -11.98
C VAL A 183 -8.22 -5.78 -11.39
N TYR A 184 -8.19 -5.53 -10.08
CA TYR A 184 -9.16 -4.71 -9.37
C TYR A 184 -8.47 -3.50 -8.74
N ALA A 185 -8.99 -2.31 -9.00
CA ALA A 185 -8.42 -1.05 -8.52
C ALA A 185 -9.46 -0.24 -7.72
N VAL A 186 -9.00 0.40 -6.64
CA VAL A 186 -9.78 1.34 -5.83
C VAL A 186 -8.97 2.63 -5.69
N THR A 187 -9.59 3.77 -5.97
CA THR A 187 -8.98 5.09 -5.83
C THR A 187 -9.58 5.86 -4.65
N SER A 188 -8.79 6.72 -4.00
CA SER A 188 -9.23 7.50 -2.83
C SER A 188 -10.28 8.57 -3.15
N SER A 189 -10.35 9.00 -4.40
CA SER A 189 -11.29 10.02 -4.87
C SER A 189 -11.78 9.69 -6.29
N ALA A 190 -12.90 10.33 -6.66
CA ALA A 190 -13.40 10.30 -8.02
C ALA A 190 -12.48 11.11 -8.97
N PRO A 191 -12.56 10.92 -10.31
CA PRO A 191 -11.62 11.52 -11.26
C PRO A 191 -11.49 13.05 -11.21
N LEU A 192 -12.52 13.75 -10.73
CA LEU A 192 -12.57 15.21 -10.65
C LEU A 192 -12.63 15.72 -9.20
N GLN A 193 -12.15 14.92 -8.25
CA GLN A 193 -12.17 15.25 -6.82
C GLN A 193 -10.79 15.06 -6.20
N ASP A 194 -10.46 15.95 -5.28
CA ASP A 194 -9.28 15.84 -4.44
C ASP A 194 -9.48 14.78 -3.34
N SER A 195 -8.39 14.13 -2.95
CA SER A 195 -8.32 13.32 -1.73
C SER A 195 -8.00 14.21 -0.53
N TRP A 196 -8.37 13.75 0.66
CA TRP A 196 -8.22 14.53 1.89
C TRP A 196 -7.20 13.87 2.82
N GLN A 197 -6.36 14.69 3.43
CA GLN A 197 -5.48 14.27 4.51
C GLN A 197 -6.26 14.16 5.83
N ALA A 198 -5.85 13.23 6.68
CA ALA A 198 -6.34 13.08 8.04
C ALA A 198 -5.21 13.30 9.04
N PHE A 199 -5.57 13.62 10.29
CA PHE A 199 -4.63 13.87 11.39
C PHE A 199 -3.66 15.04 11.14
N CYS A 200 -4.12 16.08 10.44
CA CYS A 200 -3.37 17.31 10.29
C CYS A 200 -3.19 17.99 11.65
N ASP A 201 -1.96 18.30 12.01
CA ASP A 201 -1.67 19.09 13.20
C ASP A 201 -1.93 20.57 12.91
N HIS A 202 -2.91 21.17 13.58
CA HIS A 202 -3.16 22.61 13.51
C HIS A 202 -2.23 23.42 14.43
N LYS A 203 -1.38 22.75 15.23
CA LYS A 203 -0.52 23.35 16.25
C LYS A 203 0.75 22.51 16.50
N ASP A 204 1.76 22.57 15.63
CA ASP A 204 3.20 22.25 15.83
C ASP A 204 3.62 21.34 17.02
N THR A 205 2.87 20.30 17.35
CA THR A 205 3.06 19.41 18.50
C THR A 205 2.31 18.11 18.29
N ALA A 206 2.74 17.33 17.30
CA ALA A 206 2.58 15.88 17.39
C ALA A 206 3.32 15.40 18.66
N ARG A 207 2.55 15.16 19.72
CA ARG A 207 2.94 14.40 20.91
C ARG A 207 2.10 13.12 20.98
#